data_AF-A0A401PK47-F1
#
_entry.id   AF-A0A401PK47-F1
#
_cell.length_a   1.000
_cell.length_b   1.000
_cell.length_c   1.000
_cell.angle_alpha   90.00
_cell.angle_beta   90.00
_cell.angle_gamma   90.00
#
_symmetry.space_group_name_H-M   'P 1'
#
loop_
_entity.id
_entity.type
_entity.pdbx_description
1 polymer ?
#
loop_
_entity_poly.entity_id
_entity_poly.type
_entity_poly.pdbx_seq_one_letter_code
_entity_poly.pdbx_strand_id
1 'polypeptide(L)'
;MGAKESRIGFLSYDEAVKRVTDIELKRLKDAFKRTSGLSYYMSQQAFVREVLGDGVPPKVAEVIYHSFGGTSKGLHFNNLIVGLVLLTRGRDEEKAKYIFNLFANESGSYVVREEMETMLRACDGEVQLGVKKCFVE
;
A
#
# COMPACT_ATOMS: atom_id res chain seq x y z
N MET A 1 0.75 19.70 9.66
CA MET A 1 0.96 18.68 8.60
C MET A 1 0.84 17.31 9.27
N GLY A 2 -0.38 16.76 9.28
CA GLY A 2 -0.63 15.45 9.88
C GLY A 2 0.04 14.35 9.07
N ALA A 3 0.62 13.36 9.74
CA ALA A 3 1.09 12.16 9.07
C ALA A 3 -0.10 11.55 8.32
N LYS A 4 0.01 11.34 7.01
CA LYS A 4 -0.97 10.56 6.26
C LYS A 4 -1.00 9.18 6.91
N GLU A 5 -2.06 8.84 7.63
CA GLU A 5 -2.24 7.52 8.21
C GLU A 5 -2.25 6.47 7.09
N SER A 6 -1.71 5.29 7.39
CA SER A 6 -1.71 4.17 6.44
C SER A 6 -3.14 3.90 5.96
N ARG A 7 -3.32 3.65 4.66
CA ARG A 7 -4.63 3.32 4.08
C ARG A 7 -5.13 1.92 4.50
N ILE A 8 -4.29 1.17 5.23
CA ILE A 8 -4.53 -0.20 5.70
C ILE A 8 -4.89 -0.23 7.21
N GLY A 9 -5.40 0.88 7.77
CA GLY A 9 -5.76 0.96 9.18
C GLY A 9 -6.80 -0.07 9.67
N PHE A 10 -7.50 -0.75 8.75
CA PHE A 10 -8.48 -1.80 9.06
C PHE A 10 -7.88 -3.20 9.29
N LEU A 11 -6.58 -3.41 9.02
CA LEU A 11 -5.87 -4.66 9.33
C LEU A 11 -4.71 -4.33 10.28
N SER A 12 -4.79 -4.82 11.52
CA SER A 12 -3.76 -4.55 12.51
C SER A 12 -2.49 -5.38 12.28
N TYR A 13 -1.36 -4.90 12.82
CA TYR A 13 -0.11 -5.67 12.83
C TYR A 13 -0.29 -7.04 13.51
N ASP A 14 -0.98 -7.08 14.64
CA ASP A 14 -1.21 -8.31 15.41
C ASP A 14 -2.03 -9.34 14.63
N GLU A 15 -3.01 -8.89 13.85
CA GLU A 15 -3.75 -9.78 12.95
C GLU A 15 -2.90 -10.23 11.76
N ALA A 16 -2.08 -9.32 11.20
CA ALA A 16 -1.23 -9.65 10.07
C ALA A 16 -0.19 -10.72 10.45
N VAL A 17 0.48 -10.59 11.60
CA VAL A 17 1.48 -11.57 12.05
C VAL A 17 0.88 -12.94 12.35
N LYS A 18 -0.37 -13.03 12.80
CA LYS A 18 -1.07 -14.31 12.99
C LYS A 18 -1.27 -15.09 11.69
N ARG A 19 -1.23 -14.42 10.53
CA ARG A 19 -1.37 -15.03 9.19
C ARG A 19 -0.02 -15.41 8.57
N VAL A 20 1.06 -15.26 9.33
CA VAL A 20 2.43 -15.52 8.89
C VAL A 20 3.07 -16.47 9.89
N THR A 21 3.78 -17.49 9.40
CA THR A 21 4.49 -18.41 10.29
C THR A 21 5.68 -17.70 10.95
N ASP A 22 6.13 -18.18 12.11
CA ASP A 22 7.30 -17.60 12.79
C ASP A 22 8.57 -17.60 11.92
N ILE A 23 8.72 -18.63 11.08
CA ILE A 23 9.84 -18.76 10.16
C ILE A 23 9.79 -17.68 9.08
N GLU A 24 8.62 -17.45 8.47
CA GLU A 24 8.40 -16.38 7.50
C GLU A 24 8.59 -15.00 8.13
N LEU A 25 8.02 -14.78 9.32
CA LEU A 25 8.16 -13.53 10.06
C LEU A 25 9.63 -13.22 10.35
N LYS A 26 10.40 -14.21 10.80
CA LYS A 26 11.84 -14.07 11.03
C LYS A 26 12.57 -13.73 9.72
N ARG A 27 12.29 -14.44 8.63
CA ARG A 27 12.90 -14.17 7.31
C ARG A 27 12.59 -12.77 6.79
N LEU A 28 11.35 -12.31 6.92
CA LEU A 28 10.93 -10.96 6.53
C LEU A 28 11.64 -9.89 7.37
N LYS A 29 11.73 -10.07 8.70
CA LYS A 29 12.48 -9.17 9.59
C LYS A 29 13.95 -9.10 9.21
N ASP A 30 14.58 -10.25 8.96
CA ASP A 30 16.00 -10.32 8.60
C ASP A 30 16.27 -9.67 7.24
N ALA A 31 15.39 -9.87 6.25
CA ALA A 31 15.46 -9.20 4.96
C ALA A 31 15.30 -7.68 5.10
N PHE A 32 14.27 -7.23 5.85
CA PHE A 32 14.05 -5.81 6.09
C PHE A 32 15.24 -5.11 6.76
N LYS A 33 15.87 -5.76 7.75
CA LYS A 33 17.07 -5.24 8.41
C LYS A 33 18.25 -5.09 7.46
N ARG A 34 18.49 -6.07 6.57
CA ARG A 34 19.55 -5.98 5.56
C ARG A 34 19.32 -4.82 4.59
N THR A 35 18.07 -4.59 4.20
CA THR A 35 17.70 -3.54 3.25
C THR A 35 17.65 -2.14 3.85
N SER A 36 17.18 -2.00 5.09
CA SER A 36 16.93 -0.69 5.72
C SER A 36 18.17 -0.11 6.42
N GLY A 37 19.20 -0.92 6.66
CA GLY A 37 20.41 -0.47 7.35
C GLY A 37 20.13 0.06 8.76
N LEU A 38 20.83 1.13 9.17
CA LEU A 38 20.78 1.70 10.51
C LEU A 38 19.54 2.57 10.78
N SER A 39 18.75 2.92 9.75
CA SER A 39 17.61 3.83 9.92
C SER A 39 16.41 3.14 10.58
N TYR A 40 16.34 1.79 10.52
CA TYR A 40 15.13 1.01 10.84
C TYR A 40 13.90 1.32 9.96
N TYR A 41 14.07 2.14 8.91
CA TYR A 41 13.03 2.49 7.95
C TYR A 41 13.49 2.19 6.52
N MET A 42 12.64 1.53 5.75
CA MET A 42 12.91 1.23 4.35
C MET A 42 12.60 2.47 3.50
N SER A 43 13.56 2.91 2.68
CA SER A 43 13.32 4.02 1.74
C SER A 43 12.37 3.59 0.62
N GLN A 44 11.72 4.57 -0.04
CA GLN A 44 10.86 4.29 -1.19
C GLN A 44 11.63 3.57 -2.31
N GLN A 45 12.87 3.97 -2.61
CA GLN A 45 13.70 3.31 -3.62
C GLN A 45 13.97 1.85 -3.27
N ALA A 46 14.29 1.57 -2.00
CA ALA A 46 14.50 0.21 -1.53
C ALA A 46 13.22 -0.62 -1.56
N PHE A 47 12.07 -0.02 -1.22
CA PHE A 47 10.77 -0.68 -1.34
C PHE A 47 10.45 -1.07 -2.79
N VAL A 48 10.62 -0.15 -3.74
CA VAL A 48 10.40 -0.42 -5.16
C VAL A 48 11.28 -1.58 -5.62
N ARG A 49 12.58 -1.53 -5.34
CA ARG A 49 13.53 -2.55 -5.82
C ARG A 49 13.39 -3.91 -5.15
N GLU A 50 13.30 -3.93 -3.82
CA GLU A 50 13.39 -5.16 -3.03
C GLU A 50 12.03 -5.81 -2.72
N VAL A 51 10.93 -5.05 -2.83
CA VAL A 51 9.57 -5.54 -2.51
C VAL A 51 8.71 -5.70 -3.77
N LEU A 52 8.69 -4.71 -4.66
CA LEU A 52 7.84 -4.73 -5.85
C LEU A 52 8.55 -5.28 -7.09
N GLY A 53 9.84 -4.99 -7.24
CA GLY A 53 10.63 -5.32 -8.42
C GLY A 53 10.38 -4.38 -9.60
N ASP A 54 11.10 -4.62 -10.70
CA ASP A 54 11.15 -3.71 -11.88
C ASP A 54 9.88 -3.75 -12.75
N GLY A 55 8.95 -4.66 -12.49
CA GLY A 55 7.73 -4.83 -13.28
C GLY A 55 6.59 -3.86 -12.92
N VAL A 56 6.71 -3.11 -11.82
CA VAL A 56 5.64 -2.21 -11.35
C VAL A 56 5.91 -0.78 -11.83
N PRO A 57 4.96 -0.12 -12.52
CA PRO A 57 5.12 1.26 -12.95
C PRO A 57 5.48 2.21 -11.79
N PRO A 58 6.38 3.19 -11.97
CA PRO A 58 6.87 4.03 -10.87
C PRO A 58 5.76 4.74 -10.09
N LYS A 59 4.71 5.20 -10.77
CA LYS A 59 3.59 5.88 -10.12
C LYS A 59 2.75 4.94 -9.26
N VAL A 60 2.51 3.72 -9.75
CA VAL A 60 1.81 2.67 -8.99
C VAL A 60 2.64 2.28 -7.77
N ALA A 61 3.95 2.12 -7.94
CA ALA A 61 4.85 1.79 -6.84
C ALA A 61 4.89 2.89 -5.76
N GLU A 62 4.87 4.16 -6.16
CA GLU A 62 4.73 5.30 -5.26
C GLU A 62 3.41 5.25 -4.47
N VAL A 63 2.30 4.98 -5.15
CA VAL A 63 0.98 4.87 -4.50
C VAL A 63 0.96 3.76 -3.45
N ILE A 64 1.50 2.57 -3.78
CA ILE A 64 1.57 1.44 -2.85
C ILE A 64 2.48 1.77 -1.66
N TYR A 65 3.62 2.42 -1.89
CA TYR A 65 4.52 2.81 -0.81
C TYR A 65 3.82 3.74 0.19
N HIS A 66 3.11 4.77 -0.29
CA HIS A 66 2.38 5.69 0.57
C HIS A 66 1.17 5.05 1.24
N SER A 67 0.47 4.15 0.55
CA SER A 67 -0.69 3.46 1.12
C SER A 67 -0.31 2.55 2.28
N PHE A 68 0.90 1.98 2.26
CA PHE A 68 1.47 1.23 3.38
C PHE A 68 1.89 2.18 4.52
N GLY A 69 1.77 3.50 4.38
CA GLY A 69 2.22 4.47 5.38
C GLY A 69 3.70 4.83 5.26
N GLY A 70 4.27 4.68 4.07
CA GLY A 70 5.60 5.19 3.74
C GLY A 70 5.62 6.72 3.79
N THR A 71 6.66 7.28 4.39
CA THR A 71 6.86 8.73 4.49
C THR A 71 8.24 9.13 3.97
N SER A 72 8.60 10.41 4.06
CA SER A 72 9.96 10.89 3.79
C SER A 72 11.00 10.28 4.74
N LYS A 73 10.61 9.84 5.94
CA LYS A 73 11.48 9.11 6.87
C LYS A 73 11.70 7.64 6.47
N GLY A 74 10.87 7.12 5.56
CA GLY A 74 10.84 5.72 5.18
C GLY A 74 9.58 4.99 5.66
N LEU A 75 9.50 3.70 5.37
CA LEU A 75 8.43 2.78 5.74
C LEU A 75 8.89 1.86 6.89
N HIS A 76 8.09 1.76 7.93
CA HIS A 76 8.38 0.90 9.09
C HIS A 76 8.03 -0.57 8.82
N PHE A 77 8.75 -1.51 9.44
CA PHE A 77 8.52 -2.96 9.25
C PHE A 77 7.08 -3.40 9.56
N ASN A 78 6.51 -2.90 10.66
CA ASN A 78 5.14 -3.25 11.06
C ASN A 78 4.11 -2.91 9.97
N ASN A 79 4.33 -1.82 9.25
CA ASN A 79 3.46 -1.40 8.18
C ASN A 79 3.72 -2.23 6.91
N LEU A 80 4.99 -2.52 6.60
CA LEU A 80 5.36 -3.36 5.48
C LEU A 80 4.70 -4.74 5.59
N ILE A 81 4.79 -5.41 6.74
CA ILE A 81 4.22 -6.75 6.89
C ILE A 81 2.69 -6.75 6.78
N VAL A 82 2.02 -5.73 7.32
CA VAL A 82 0.57 -5.56 7.16
C VAL A 82 0.21 -5.48 5.68
N GLY A 83 0.92 -4.65 4.92
CA GLY A 83 0.71 -4.51 3.48
C GLY A 83 1.01 -5.78 2.68
N LEU A 84 2.10 -6.49 3.00
CA LEU A 84 2.42 -7.77 2.35
C LEU A 84 1.36 -8.84 2.62
N VAL A 85 0.89 -8.94 3.87
CA VAL A 85 -0.16 -9.88 4.25
C VAL A 85 -1.47 -9.54 3.56
N LEU A 86 -1.84 -8.25 3.50
CA LEU A 86 -3.02 -7.81 2.77
C LEU A 86 -2.97 -8.24 1.29
N LEU A 87 -1.86 -7.98 0.60
CA LEU A 87 -1.73 -8.28 -0.83
C LEU A 87 -1.74 -9.79 -1.11
N THR A 88 -1.01 -10.57 -0.32
CA THR A 88 -0.78 -12.00 -0.59
C THR A 88 -1.78 -12.94 0.08
N ARG A 89 -2.31 -12.56 1.25
CA ARG A 89 -3.16 -13.39 2.13
C ARG A 89 -4.39 -12.64 2.67
N GLY A 90 -4.67 -11.44 2.16
CA GLY A 90 -5.87 -10.69 2.51
C GLY A 90 -7.12 -11.37 1.96
N ARG A 91 -8.21 -11.27 2.72
CA ARG A 91 -9.54 -11.66 2.27
C ARG A 91 -10.05 -10.69 1.20
N ASP A 92 -10.97 -11.14 0.36
CA ASP A 92 -11.52 -10.30 -0.72
C ASP A 92 -12.12 -8.99 -0.19
N GLU A 93 -12.80 -9.03 0.95
CA GLU A 93 -13.34 -7.83 1.61
C GLU A 93 -12.24 -6.85 2.03
N GLU A 94 -11.11 -7.33 2.54
CA GLU A 94 -9.98 -6.48 2.96
C GLU A 94 -9.29 -5.86 1.74
N LYS A 95 -9.15 -6.62 0.66
CA LYS A 95 -8.61 -6.13 -0.61
C LYS A 95 -9.54 -5.11 -1.25
N ALA A 96 -10.86 -5.34 -1.22
CA ALA A 96 -11.84 -4.38 -1.70
C ALA A 96 -11.80 -3.07 -0.89
N LYS A 97 -11.76 -3.15 0.45
CA LYS A 97 -11.59 -2.00 1.34
C LYS A 97 -10.29 -1.25 1.05
N TYR A 98 -9.19 -1.96 0.82
CA TYR A 98 -7.93 -1.34 0.44
C TYR A 98 -8.03 -0.56 -0.87
N ILE A 99 -8.56 -1.18 -1.93
CA ILE A 99 -8.73 -0.53 -3.22
C ILE A 99 -9.62 0.71 -3.09
N PHE A 100 -10.72 0.61 -2.33
CA PHE A 100 -11.57 1.77 -2.05
C PHE A 100 -10.78 2.88 -1.33
N ASN A 101 -10.05 2.56 -0.26
CA ASN A 101 -9.28 3.53 0.51
C ASN A 101 -8.12 4.18 -0.27
N LEU A 102 -7.64 3.54 -1.33
CA LEU A 102 -6.65 4.15 -2.23
C LEU A 102 -7.22 5.37 -2.97
N PHE A 103 -8.49 5.31 -3.36
CA PHE A 103 -9.18 6.37 -4.10
C PHE A 103 -10.06 7.25 -3.22
N ALA A 104 -10.34 6.83 -1.98
CA ALA A 104 -11.17 7.58 -1.07
C ALA A 104 -10.47 8.86 -0.58
N ASN A 105 -11.28 9.82 -0.18
CA ASN A 105 -10.84 11.06 0.43
C ASN A 105 -10.00 10.82 1.71
N GLU A 106 -9.50 11.88 2.34
CA GLU A 106 -8.64 11.75 3.51
C GLU A 106 -9.30 11.01 4.68
N SER A 107 -10.63 11.16 4.86
CA SER A 107 -11.39 10.43 5.88
C SER A 107 -11.78 9.00 5.49
N GLY A 108 -11.48 8.56 4.26
CA GLY A 108 -11.82 7.21 3.78
C GLY A 108 -13.32 6.95 3.63
N SER A 109 -14.13 8.00 3.45
CA SER A 109 -15.60 7.88 3.50
C SER A 109 -16.27 7.83 2.12
N TYR A 110 -15.72 8.54 1.13
CA TYR A 110 -16.22 8.55 -0.24
C TYR A 110 -15.09 8.73 -1.25
N VAL A 111 -15.36 8.37 -2.51
CA VAL A 111 -14.45 8.53 -3.64
C VAL A 111 -14.96 9.67 -4.52
N VAL A 112 -14.12 10.65 -4.80
CA VAL A 112 -14.43 11.74 -5.73
C VAL A 112 -14.04 11.31 -7.14
N ARG A 113 -14.98 11.43 -8.09
CA ARG A 113 -14.78 11.00 -9.48
C ARG A 113 -13.52 11.60 -10.07
N GLU A 114 -13.35 12.91 -9.98
CA GLU A 114 -12.26 13.65 -10.58
C GLU A 114 -10.89 13.21 -10.01
N GLU A 115 -10.83 12.93 -8.71
CA GLU A 115 -9.62 12.45 -8.03
C GLU A 115 -9.27 11.03 -8.48
N MET A 116 -10.25 10.13 -8.53
CA MET A 116 -10.07 8.75 -9.01
C MET A 116 -9.62 8.74 -10.46
N GLU A 117 -10.29 9.49 -11.34
CA GLU A 117 -9.91 9.58 -12.75
C GLU A 117 -8.50 10.17 -12.92
N THR A 118 -8.11 11.16 -12.12
CA THR A 118 -6.75 11.74 -12.15
C THR A 118 -5.70 10.72 -11.75
N MET A 119 -5.96 9.95 -10.69
CA MET A 119 -5.06 8.91 -10.21
C MET A 119 -4.91 7.77 -11.22
N LEU A 120 -6.01 7.32 -11.83
CA LEU A 120 -5.99 6.28 -12.86
C LEU A 120 -5.23 6.72 -14.11
N ARG A 121 -5.40 7.97 -14.57
CA ARG A 121 -4.58 8.49 -15.68
C ARG A 121 -3.09 8.51 -15.32
N ALA A 122 -2.74 8.83 -14.08
CA ALA A 122 -1.35 8.85 -13.65
C ALA A 122 -0.73 7.45 -13.52
N CYS A 123 -1.52 6.44 -13.18
CA CYS A 123 -1.07 5.05 -13.04
C CYS A 123 -1.09 4.26 -14.35
N ASP A 124 -2.20 4.36 -15.09
CA ASP A 124 -2.55 3.49 -16.22
C ASP A 124 -2.58 4.24 -17.57
N GLY A 125 -2.41 5.56 -17.57
CA GLY A 125 -2.45 6.41 -18.77
C GLY A 125 -3.87 6.74 -19.27
N GLU A 126 -4.86 5.94 -18.91
CA GLU A 126 -6.26 6.12 -19.31
C GLU A 126 -7.26 5.77 -18.20
N VAL A 127 -8.50 6.21 -18.37
CA VAL A 127 -9.61 5.83 -17.49
C VAL A 127 -10.54 4.88 -18.24
N GLN A 128 -10.61 3.65 -17.74
CA GLN A 128 -11.48 2.59 -18.26
C GLN A 128 -12.95 3.02 -18.30
N LEU A 129 -13.66 2.67 -19.38
CA LEU A 129 -15.09 3.01 -19.56
C LEU A 129 -15.99 2.48 -18.44
N GLY A 130 -15.67 1.30 -17.90
CA GLY A 130 -16.40 0.70 -16.78
C GLY A 130 -16.39 1.61 -15.54
N VAL A 131 -15.22 2.18 -15.21
CA VAL A 131 -15.08 3.11 -14.07
C VAL A 131 -15.89 4.38 -14.31
N LYS A 132 -15.85 4.95 -15.52
CA LYS A 132 -16.64 6.15 -15.84
C LYS A 132 -18.13 5.94 -15.61
N LYS A 133 -18.65 4.75 -15.95
CA LYS A 133 -20.06 4.40 -15.77
C LYS A 133 -20.47 4.28 -14.30
N CYS A 134 -19.54 4.01 -13.38
CA CYS A 134 -19.85 3.96 -11.94
C CYS A 134 -20.26 5.31 -11.34
N PHE A 135 -19.99 6.42 -12.03
CA PHE A 135 -20.29 7.78 -11.58
C PHE A 135 -21.37 8.47 -12.42
N VAL A 136 -22.06 7.73 -13.29
CA VAL A 136 -23.19 8.25 -14.05
C VAL A 136 -24.46 7.77 -13.34
N GLU A 137 -25.13 8.67 -12.63
CA GLU A 137 -26.55 8.53 -12.31
C GLU A 137 -27.41 8.89 -13.52
#